data_AF-A0AAJ1JBQ1-F1
#
_entry.id   AF-A0AAJ1JBQ1-F1
#
_cell.length_a   1.000
_cell.length_b   1.000
_cell.length_c   1.000
_cell.angle_alpha   90.00
_cell.angle_beta   90.00
_cell.angle_gamma   90.00
#
_symmetry.space_group_name_H-M   'P 1'
#
loop_
_entity.id
_entity.type
_entity.pdbx_description
1 polymer ?
#
loop_
_entity_poly.entity_id
_entity_poly.type
_entity_poly.pdbx_seq_one_letter_code
_entity_poly.pdbx_strand_id
1 'polypeptide(L)' 'MLTVIGIGPGREAMMTQEAIAALKAADIVVGYKTYTHLVKPLVGDKEIIKTGMC' A
#
# COMPACT_ATOMS: atom_id res chain seq x y z
N MET A 1 5.97 -7.29 12.47
CA MET A 1 4.88 -6.39 12.91
C MET A 1 3.85 -6.33 11.79
N LEU A 2 2.56 -6.36 12.09
CA LEU A 2 1.49 -6.27 11.10
C LEU A 2 0.75 -4.94 11.29
N THR A 3 0.57 -4.18 10.21
CA THR A 3 -0.14 -2.90 10.22
C THR A 3 -1.15 -2.89 9.10
N VAL A 4 -2.40 -2.58 9.44
CA VAL A 4 -3.50 -2.44 8.47
C VAL A 4 -3.76 -0.96 8.28
N ILE A 5 -3.73 -0.51 7.02
CA ILE A 5 -3.91 0.90 6.67
C ILE A 5 -5.00 1.05 5.62
N GLY A 6 -5.67 2.20 5.65
CA GLY A 6 -6.53 2.67 4.55
C GLY A 6 -5.73 3.56 3.60
N ILE A 7 -5.87 3.34 2.29
CA ILE A 7 -5.21 4.15 1.24
C ILE A 7 -6.12 5.28 0.72
N GLY A 8 -7.29 5.46 1.34
CA GLY A 8 -8.30 6.40 0.86
C GLY A 8 -8.79 6.06 -0.56
N PRO A 9 -9.16 7.06 -1.37
CA PRO A 9 -9.70 6.84 -2.72
C PRO A 9 -8.62 6.53 -3.77
N GLY A 10 -7.33 6.47 -3.40
CA GLY A 10 -6.24 6.08 -4.30
C GLY A 10 -5.29 7.18 -4.75
N ARG A 11 -5.55 8.46 -4.44
CA ARG A 11 -4.56 9.54 -4.63
C ARG A 11 -3.77 9.75 -3.36
N GLU A 12 -2.44 9.86 -3.46
CA GLU A 12 -1.54 10.12 -2.32
C GLU A 12 -1.96 11.34 -1.50
N ALA A 13 -2.38 12.43 -2.16
CA ALA A 13 -2.84 13.65 -1.49
C ALA A 13 -4.09 13.45 -0.59
N MET A 14 -4.77 12.32 -0.72
CA MET A 14 -5.92 11.94 0.11
C MET A 14 -5.58 10.84 1.13
N MET A 15 -4.32 10.46 1.25
CA MET A 15 -3.83 9.55 2.31
C MET A 15 -3.40 10.35 3.53
N THR A 16 -3.53 9.76 4.71
CA THR A 16 -2.95 10.34 5.92
C THR A 16 -1.43 10.14 5.93
N GLN A 17 -0.72 10.99 6.68
CA GLN A 17 0.73 10.87 6.78
C GLN A 17 1.16 9.56 7.46
N GLU A 18 0.36 9.05 8.38
CA GLU A 18 0.60 7.78 9.07
C GLU A 18 0.52 6.59 8.10
N ALA A 19 -0.44 6.60 7.17
CA ALA A 19 -0.57 5.55 6.16
C ALA A 19 0.64 5.55 5.20
N ILE A 20 1.11 6.73 4.79
CA ILE A 20 2.30 6.88 3.95
C ILE A 20 3.55 6.40 4.70
N ALA A 21 3.70 6.78 5.97
CA ALA A 21 4.83 6.35 6.80
C ALA A 21 4.84 4.83 6.98
N ALA A 22 3.68 4.21 7.25
CA ALA A 22 3.56 2.76 7.37
C ALA A 22 3.93 2.04 6.06
N LEU A 23 3.50 2.55 4.88
CA LEU A 23 3.89 1.99 3.58
C LEU A 23 5.40 2.05 3.35
N LYS A 24 6.05 3.17 3.69
CA LYS A 24 7.49 3.34 3.53
C LYS A 24 8.30 2.45 4.48
N ALA A 25 7.82 2.28 5.70
CA ALA A 25 8.46 1.45 6.73
C ALA A 25 8.24 -0.06 6.52
N ALA A 26 7.21 -0.48 5.80
CA ALA A 26 6.94 -1.89 5.54
C ALA A 26 8.04 -2.53 4.67
N ASP A 27 8.44 -3.75 5.01
CA ASP A 27 9.33 -4.57 4.17
C ASP A 27 8.54 -5.28 3.06
N ILE A 28 7.32 -5.72 3.38
CA ILE A 28 6.42 -6.46 2.51
C ILE A 28 5.04 -5.80 2.54
N VAL A 29 4.42 -5.61 1.36
CA VAL A 29 3.07 -5.07 1.23
C VAL A 29 2.12 -6.15 0.70
N VAL A 30 1.03 -6.40 1.41
CA VAL A 30 0.02 -7.38 1.03
C VAL A 30 -1.29 -6.67 0.70
N GLY A 31 -1.90 -6.98 -0.43
CA GLY A 31 -3.21 -6.41 -0.75
C GLY A 31 -3.75 -6.81 -2.12
N TYR A 32 -4.94 -6.30 -2.43
CA TYR A 32 -5.58 -6.55 -3.72
C TYR A 32 -4.78 -5.94 -4.87
N LYS A 33 -4.76 -6.59 -6.04
CA LYS A 33 -4.02 -6.11 -7.23
C LYS A 33 -4.34 -4.64 -7.57
N THR A 34 -5.62 -4.25 -7.51
CA THR A 34 -6.03 -2.87 -7.81
C THR A 34 -5.45 -1.87 -6.82
N TYR A 35 -5.51 -2.15 -5.51
CA TYR A 35 -5.05 -1.21 -4.48
C TYR A 35 -3.53 -1.13 -4.41
N THR A 36 -2.84 -2.26 -4.55
CA THR A 36 -1.38 -2.30 -4.59
C THR A 36 -0.80 -1.56 -5.79
N HIS A 37 -1.56 -1.44 -6.89
CA HIS A 37 -1.16 -0.62 -8.03
C HIS A 37 -1.20 0.88 -7.73
N LEU A 38 -2.20 1.34 -6.98
CA LEU A 38 -2.37 2.76 -6.62
C LEU A 38 -1.23 3.28 -5.73
N VAL A 39 -0.72 2.43 -4.83
CA VAL A 39 0.38 2.77 -3.93
C VAL A 39 1.76 2.42 -4.48
N LYS A 40 1.86 1.87 -5.71
CA LYS A 40 3.14 1.44 -6.31
C LYS A 40 4.25 2.51 -6.25
N PRO A 41 3.97 3.80 -6.53
CA PRO A 41 5.00 4.85 -6.45
C PRO A 41 5.56 5.07 -5.04
N LEU A 42 4.81 4.72 -3.99
CA LEU A 42 5.18 4.91 -2.59
C LEU A 42 6.02 3.76 -2.02
N VAL A 43 5.89 2.58 -2.64
CA VAL A 43 6.51 1.33 -2.16
C VAL A 43 7.75 0.94 -2.96
N GLY A 44 7.97 1.53 -4.14
CA GLY A 44 9.16 1.28 -4.95
C GLY A 44 9.31 -0.21 -5.31
N ASP A 45 10.50 -0.77 -5.06
CA ASP A 45 10.86 -2.16 -5.37
C ASP A 45 10.60 -3.14 -4.23
N LYS A 46 9.85 -2.74 -3.19
CA LYS A 46 9.48 -3.61 -2.07
C LYS A 46 8.70 -4.83 -2.56
N GLU A 47 8.78 -5.92 -1.81
CA GLU A 47 8.02 -7.12 -2.10
C GLU A 47 6.51 -6.84 -1.96
N ILE A 48 5.74 -7.17 -3.01
CA ILE A 48 4.29 -6.99 -3.01
C ILE A 48 3.62 -8.34 -3.26
N ILE A 49 2.91 -8.84 -2.25
CA ILE A 49 2.06 -10.03 -2.36
C ILE A 49 0.67 -9.57 -2.77
N LYS A 50 0.29 -9.90 -4.00
CA LYS A 50 -0.99 -9.49 -4.59
C LYS A 50 -1.97 -10.65 -4.53
N THR A 51 -3.13 -10.43 -3.93
CA THR A 51 -4.25 -11.35 -4.04
C THR A 51 -5.18 -10.87 -5.16
N GLY A 52 -5.73 -11.82 -5.91
CA GLY A 52 -6.75 -11.58 -6.92
C GLY A 52 -8.07 -12.22 -6.48
N MET A 53 -9.17 -11.66 -6.95
CA MET A 53 -10.46 -12.33 -7.05
C MET A 53 -10.61 -12.61 -8.54
N CYS A 54 -10.84 -13.88 -8.85
CA CYS A 54 -11.09 -14.38 -10.20
C CYS A 54 -12.30 -13.67 -10.82
#